data_AF-A0A946JET9-F1
#
_entry.id   AF-A0A946JET9-F1
#
_cell.length_a   1.000
_cell.length_b   1.000
_cell.length_c   1.000
_cell.angle_alpha   90.00
_cell.angle_beta   90.00
_cell.angle_gamma   90.00
#
_symmetry.space_group_name_H-M   'P 1'
#
loop_
_entity.id
_entity.type
_entity.pdbx_description
1 polymer ?
#
loop_
_entity_poly.entity_id
_entity_poly.type
_entity_poly.pdbx_seq_one_letter_code
_entity_poly.pdbx_strand_id
1 'polypeptide(L)' 'MERNLRKERIGVVTSNKMEKSIVVMVERKVKHPLYGKFV' A
#
# COMPACT_ATOMS: atom_id res chain seq x y z
N MET A 1 -27.07 10.39 8.04
CA MET A 1 -26.44 9.51 7.03
C MET A 1 -25.15 8.98 7.61
N GLU A 2 -25.13 7.72 8.03
CA GLU A 2 -23.89 7.06 8.51
C GLU A 2 -22.96 6.76 7.33
N ARG A 3 -21.66 7.04 7.50
CA ARG A 3 -20.63 6.70 6.51
C ARG A 3 -20.12 5.28 6.75
N ASN A 4 -19.96 4.51 5.66
CA ASN A 4 -19.31 3.20 5.71
C ASN A 4 -17.81 3.31 6.06
N LEU A 5 -17.28 2.28 6.72
CA LEU A 5 -15.84 2.12 7.00
C LEU A 5 -15.06 1.94 5.69
N ARG A 6 -13.98 2.71 5.52
CA ARG A 6 -13.10 2.67 4.32
C ARG A 6 -11.86 1.82 4.59
N LYS A 7 -11.23 1.33 3.53
CA LYS A 7 -9.97 0.57 3.62
C LYS A 7 -8.80 1.54 3.86
N GLU A 8 -8.01 1.26 4.89
CA GLU A 8 -6.78 2.00 5.23
C GLU A 8 -5.53 1.14 4.94
N ARG A 9 -4.41 1.78 4.58
CA ARG A 9 -3.12 1.11 4.30
C ARG A 9 -1.97 1.94 4.86
N ILE A 10 -0.92 1.26 5.33
CA ILE A 10 0.31 1.88 5.84
C ILE A 10 1.43 1.65 4.82
N GLY A 11 2.25 2.66 4.56
CA GLY A 11 3.35 2.59 3.60
C GLY A 11 4.41 3.66 3.85
N VAL A 12 5.50 3.61 3.08
CA VAL A 12 6.65 4.52 3.21
C VAL A 12 6.65 5.56 2.07
N VAL A 13 6.97 6.81 2.39
CA VAL A 13 7.02 7.89 1.38
C VAL A 13 8.26 7.72 0.49
N THR A 14 8.05 7.62 -0.82
CA THR A 14 9.13 7.45 -1.80
C THR A 14 9.44 8.74 -2.55
N SER A 15 8.45 9.61 -2.76
CA SER A 15 8.66 10.90 -3.43
C SER A 15 7.68 11.96 -2.93
N ASN A 16 8.19 13.16 -2.72
CA ASN A 16 7.47 14.36 -2.30
C ASN A 16 7.67 15.55 -3.26
N LYS A 17 8.12 15.29 -4.50
CA LYS A 17 8.48 16.35 -5.46
C LYS A 17 7.29 17.08 -6.09
N MET A 18 6.06 16.67 -5.79
CA MET A 18 4.85 17.20 -6.42
C MET A 18 4.19 18.23 -5.48
N GLU A 19 3.44 19.18 -6.06
CA GLU A 19 2.68 20.13 -5.26
C GLU A 19 1.43 19.45 -4.67
N LYS A 20 1.32 19.45 -3.33
CA LYS A 20 0.21 18.88 -2.54
C LYS A 20 -0.09 17.38 -2.79
N SER A 21 0.87 16.62 -3.31
CA SER A 21 0.73 15.17 -3.50
C SER A 21 2.04 14.44 -3.22
N ILE A 22 1.93 13.18 -2.78
CA ILE A 22 3.08 12.33 -2.44
C ILE A 22 2.90 10.93 -3.01
N VAL A 23 4.02 10.28 -3.37
CA VAL A 23 4.05 8.88 -3.78
C VAL A 23 4.42 8.02 -2.58
N VAL A 24 3.56 7.05 -2.23
CA VAL A 24 3.75 6.13 -1.10
C VAL A 24 3.86 4.70 -1.61
N MET A 25 4.91 3.99 -1.20
CA MET A 25 5.09 2.58 -1.50
C MET A 25 4.46 1.72 -0.40
N VAL A 26 3.65 0.74 -0.80
CA VAL A 26 3.01 -0.23 0.11
C VAL A 26 3.54 -1.60 -0.24
N GLU A 27 4.38 -2.16 0.63
CA GLU A 27 4.91 -3.51 0.48
C GLU A 27 3.88 -4.53 0.96
N ARG A 28 3.70 -5.61 0.17
CA ARG A 28 2.93 -6.78 0.56
C ARG A 28 3.74 -8.02 0.25
N LYS A 29 3.87 -8.91 1.23
CA LYS A 29 4.45 -10.24 0.99
C LYS A 29 3.36 -11.11 0.39
N VAL A 30 3.57 -11.61 -0.82
CA VAL A 30 2.63 -12.50 -1.51
C VAL A 30 3.26 -13.89 -1.57
N LYS A 31 2.45 -14.91 -1.29
CA LYS A 31 2.89 -16.30 -1.44
C LYS A 31 3.07 -16.60 -2.93
N HIS A 32 4.23 -17.13 -3.31
CA HIS A 32 4.43 -17.60 -4.68
C HIS A 32 3.43 -18.73 -4.98
N PRO A 33 2.62 -18.63 -6.04
CA PRO A 33 1.49 -19.54 -6.28
C PRO A 33 1.91 -21.01 -6.45
N LEU A 34 3.06 -21.27 -7.09
CA LEU A 34 3.53 -22.64 -7.38
C LEU A 34 4.37 -23.29 -6.25
N TYR A 35 5.23 -22.52 -5.58
CA TYR A 35 6.23 -23.05 -4.64
C TYR A 35 5.94 -22.69 -3.18
N GLY A 36 4.93 -21.86 -2.94
CA GLY A 36 4.50 -21.49 -1.60
C GLY A 36 5.50 -20.68 -0.76
N LYS A 37 6.60 -20.22 -1.35
CA LYS A 37 7.59 -19.34 -0.70
C LYS A 37 7.03 -17.91 -0.60
N PHE A 38 7.16 -17.30 0.59
CA PHE A 38 6.79 -15.90 0.80
C PHE A 38 7.83 -14.99 0.12
N VAL A 39 7.37 -14.13 -0.79
CA VAL A 39 8.18 -13.08 -1.44
C VAL A 39 7.54 -11.74 -1.16
#